data_AF-A0A914PH24-F1
#
_entry.id   AF-A0A914PH24-F1
#
_cell.length_a   1.000
_cell.length_b   1.000
_cell.length_c   1.000
_cell.angle_alpha   90.00
_cell.angle_beta   90.00
_cell.angle_gamma   90.00
#
_symmetry.space_group_name_H-M   'P 1'
#
loop_
_entity.id
_entity.type
_entity.pdbx_description
1 polymer ?
#
loop_
_entity_poly.entity_id
_entity_poly.type
_entity_poly.pdbx_seq_one_letter_code
_entity_poly.pdbx_strand_id
1 'polypeptide(L)'
;MNSPSNSLFNTIKPAAIERTSKDAGGCDESGFKTLATAADSSLLTKGKFAGYLTYRSSCQQLCDKSYGLIKCTAYMYEPNNRGKCTIFQEPIESVTENPGSNVIVSTKC
;
A
#
# COMPACT_ATOMS: atom_id res chain seq x y z
N MET A 1 -46.91 -1.35 -30.26
CA MET A 1 -45.50 -1.82 -30.31
C MET A 1 -44.86 -1.42 -28.99
N ASN A 2 -44.83 -2.33 -28.01
CA ASN A 2 -44.34 -2.07 -26.67
C ASN A 2 -43.11 -2.95 -26.41
N SER A 3 -41.95 -2.32 -26.22
CA SER A 3 -40.77 -2.95 -25.62
C SER A 3 -40.70 -2.52 -24.15
N PRO A 4 -40.54 -3.45 -23.19
CA PRO A 4 -40.10 -3.09 -21.85
C PRO A 4 -38.58 -3.28 -21.74
N SER A 5 -37.83 -2.18 -21.63
CA SER A 5 -36.44 -2.22 -21.19
C SER A 5 -36.41 -2.31 -19.67
N ASN A 6 -36.14 -3.51 -19.18
CA ASN A 6 -35.87 -3.81 -17.79
C ASN A 6 -34.39 -3.49 -17.53
N SER A 7 -34.07 -2.59 -16.60
CA SER A 7 -32.69 -2.42 -16.11
C SER A 7 -32.73 -2.08 -14.63
N LEU A 8 -32.44 -3.12 -13.85
CA LEU A 8 -32.27 -3.11 -12.40
C LEU A 8 -31.09 -2.19 -12.03
N PHE A 9 -31.39 -1.00 -11.52
CA PHE A 9 -30.41 -0.19 -10.81
C PHE A 9 -30.20 -0.78 -9.42
N ASN A 10 -29.21 -1.68 -9.30
CA ASN A 10 -28.70 -2.10 -8.01
C ASN A 10 -27.46 -1.24 -7.71
N THR A 11 -27.66 -0.08 -7.09
CA THR A 11 -26.56 0.81 -6.68
C THR A 11 -25.86 0.16 -5.49
N ILE A 12 -24.73 -0.47 -5.78
CA ILE A 12 -23.84 -1.11 -4.82
C ILE A 12 -23.34 -0.03 -3.84
N LYS A 13 -23.68 -0.17 -2.57
CA LYS A 13 -23.08 0.57 -1.44
C LYS A 13 -21.56 0.37 -1.51
N PRO A 14 -20.71 1.41 -1.38
CA PRO A 14 -19.28 1.19 -1.25
C PRO A 14 -19.07 0.36 0.03
N ALA A 15 -18.68 -0.89 -0.16
CA ALA A 15 -18.27 -1.73 0.95
C ALA A 15 -16.98 -1.13 1.47
N ALA A 16 -17.03 -0.47 2.64
CA ALA A 16 -15.88 -0.41 3.51
C ALA A 16 -15.58 -1.85 3.89
N ILE A 17 -14.75 -2.52 3.10
CA ILE A 17 -14.26 -3.83 3.46
C ILE A 17 -13.18 -3.56 4.51
N GLU A 18 -13.56 -3.55 5.78
CA GLU A 18 -12.65 -3.90 6.87
C GLU A 18 -12.18 -5.34 6.62
N ARG A 19 -11.27 -5.53 5.66
CA ARG A 19 -10.41 -6.69 5.68
C ARG A 19 -9.34 -6.36 6.69
N THR A 20 -9.60 -6.78 7.92
CA THR A 20 -8.55 -7.30 8.78
C THR A 20 -7.70 -8.21 7.88
N SER A 21 -6.50 -7.77 7.50
CA SER A 21 -5.52 -8.55 6.74
C SER A 21 -4.97 -9.67 7.63
N LYS A 22 -5.86 -10.58 8.00
CA LYS A 22 -5.58 -11.91 8.54
C LYS A 22 -5.48 -12.87 7.35
N ASP A 23 -4.57 -12.57 6.43
CA ASP A 23 -3.95 -13.61 5.62
C ASP A 23 -2.53 -13.83 6.16
N ALA A 24 -2.34 -15.07 6.58
CA ALA A 24 -1.15 -15.63 7.17
C ALA A 24 -0.02 -15.64 6.15
N GLY A 25 1.12 -15.05 6.52
CA GLY A 25 2.31 -15.03 5.68
C GLY A 25 3.38 -14.35 6.48
N GLY A 26 4.36 -15.14 6.92
CA GLY A 26 5.50 -14.65 7.67
C GLY A 26 6.23 -13.55 6.93
N CYS A 27 7.18 -12.94 7.61
CA CYS A 27 8.12 -12.03 7.00
C CYS A 27 8.83 -12.75 5.86
N ASP A 28 9.03 -12.05 4.75
CA ASP A 28 9.93 -12.53 3.70
C ASP A 28 11.36 -12.70 4.25
N GLU A 29 12.25 -13.25 3.44
CA GLU A 29 13.66 -13.48 3.83
C GLU A 29 14.40 -12.18 4.20
N SER A 30 13.85 -11.02 3.85
CA SER A 30 14.39 -9.70 4.17
C SER A 30 13.75 -9.07 5.41
N GLY A 31 12.82 -9.76 6.08
CA GLY A 31 12.14 -9.25 7.26
C GLY A 31 10.99 -8.29 6.96
N PHE A 32 10.34 -8.38 5.80
CA PHE A 32 9.20 -7.53 5.44
C PHE A 32 7.94 -8.33 5.13
N LYS A 33 6.79 -7.71 5.41
CA LYS A 33 5.47 -8.22 5.05
C LYS A 33 4.74 -7.20 4.19
N THR A 34 4.21 -7.64 3.05
CA THR A 34 3.36 -6.80 2.19
C THR A 34 2.01 -6.60 2.87
N LEU A 35 1.59 -5.35 3.06
CA LEU A 35 0.28 -5.00 3.61
C LEU A 35 -0.77 -4.82 2.50
N ALA A 36 -0.36 -4.24 1.36
CA ALA A 36 -1.21 -4.03 0.19
C ALA A 36 -0.36 -3.89 -1.07
N THR A 37 -0.93 -4.23 -2.23
CA THR A 37 -0.32 -4.02 -3.57
C THR A 37 -1.05 -2.98 -4.41
N ALA A 38 -2.16 -2.45 -3.90
CA ALA A 38 -2.98 -1.43 -4.54
C ALA A 38 -3.41 -0.38 -3.51
N ALA A 39 -2.48 0.13 -2.71
CA ALA A 39 -2.80 1.07 -1.64
C ALA A 39 -3.25 2.45 -2.17
N ASP A 40 -4.13 3.12 -1.44
CA ASP A 40 -4.39 4.54 -1.62
C ASP A 40 -3.30 5.37 -0.92
N SER A 41 -2.35 5.89 -1.70
CA SER A 41 -1.23 6.68 -1.17
C SER A 41 -1.66 8.01 -0.57
N SER A 42 -2.84 8.53 -0.92
CA SER A 42 -3.34 9.82 -0.40
C SER A 42 -3.67 9.77 1.09
N LEU A 43 -3.93 8.56 1.62
CA LEU A 43 -4.28 8.34 3.03
C LEU A 43 -3.05 8.04 3.90
N LEU A 44 -1.87 7.79 3.30
CA LEU A 44 -0.62 7.47 3.99
C LEU A 44 0.32 8.68 4.04
N THR A 45 -0.06 9.70 4.80
CA THR A 45 0.56 11.04 4.77
C THR A 45 1.79 11.23 5.67
N LYS A 46 1.98 10.36 6.68
CA LYS A 46 3.05 10.50 7.69
C LYS A 46 4.45 10.07 7.20
N GLY A 47 4.56 9.60 5.97
CA GLY A 47 5.81 9.08 5.43
C GLY A 47 6.81 10.17 5.01
N LYS A 48 8.10 9.85 5.09
CA LYS A 48 9.19 10.69 4.61
C LYS A 48 9.60 10.25 3.20
N PHE A 49 9.72 11.20 2.29
CA PHE A 49 10.23 10.94 0.95
C PHE A 49 11.69 10.47 1.02
N ALA A 50 11.97 9.32 0.41
CA ALA A 50 13.26 8.66 0.48
C ALA A 50 13.97 8.59 -0.89
N GLY A 51 13.30 9.00 -1.96
CA GLY A 51 13.87 9.09 -3.31
C GLY A 51 12.99 8.46 -4.39
N TYR A 52 13.49 8.50 -5.62
CA TYR A 52 12.94 7.74 -6.75
C TYR A 52 13.84 6.53 -7.01
N LEU A 53 13.26 5.34 -6.97
CA LEU A 53 13.99 4.09 -7.07
C LEU A 53 13.39 3.20 -8.16
N THR A 54 14.25 2.61 -9.00
CA THR A 54 13.80 1.76 -10.10
C THR A 54 13.08 0.50 -9.63
N TYR A 55 13.50 -0.05 -8.48
CA TYR A 55 13.00 -1.33 -7.98
C TYR A 55 12.44 -1.18 -6.56
N ARG A 56 11.33 -1.88 -6.29
CA ARG A 56 10.74 -2.00 -4.95
C ARG A 56 11.78 -2.48 -3.92
N SER A 57 12.62 -3.45 -4.29
CA SER A 57 13.66 -4.00 -3.42
C SER A 57 14.69 -2.94 -2.98
N SER A 58 14.95 -1.91 -3.79
CA SER A 58 15.80 -0.80 -3.38
C SER A 58 15.14 0.05 -2.28
N CYS A 59 13.82 0.25 -2.35
CA CYS A 59 13.07 0.96 -1.31
C CYS A 59 13.06 0.18 0.02
N GLN A 60 12.94 -1.14 -0.09
CA GLN A 60 13.07 -2.06 1.03
C GLN A 60 14.46 -2.01 1.68
N GLN A 61 15.54 -2.09 0.89
CA GLN A 61 16.91 -1.98 1.40
C GLN A 61 17.16 -0.63 2.09
N LEU A 62 16.59 0.46 1.56
CA LEU A 62 16.71 1.79 2.15
C LEU A 62 16.01 1.88 3.51
N CYS A 63 14.82 1.27 3.62
CA CYS A 63 14.12 1.13 4.89
C CYS A 63 14.92 0.27 5.89
N ASP A 64 15.48 -0.86 5.44
CA ASP A 64 16.23 -1.78 6.30
C ASP A 64 17.49 -1.16 6.90
N LYS A 65 18.23 -0.38 6.10
CA LYS A 65 19.48 0.29 6.51
C LYS A 65 19.30 1.42 7.52
N SER A 66 18.08 1.67 8.01
CA SER A 66 17.74 2.73 8.97
C SER A 66 18.10 4.12 8.44
N TYR A 67 17.13 4.78 7.80
CA TYR A 67 17.29 6.14 7.31
C TYR A 67 17.34 7.15 8.48
N GLY A 68 18.54 7.41 9.00
CA GLY A 68 18.79 8.38 10.08
C GLY A 68 18.64 7.81 11.50
N LEU A 69 18.28 8.67 12.46
CA LEU A 69 18.22 8.33 13.89
C LEU A 69 17.04 7.44 14.31
N ILE A 70 15.99 7.35 13.48
CA ILE A 70 14.76 6.61 13.80
C ILE A 70 14.59 5.47 12.81
N LYS A 71 14.39 4.27 13.36
CA LYS A 71 14.24 3.03 12.60
C LYS A 71 13.02 3.10 11.68
N CYS A 72 13.16 2.57 10.48
CA CYS A 72 12.06 2.37 9.57
C CYS A 72 11.13 1.27 10.10
N THR A 73 9.82 1.50 10.05
CA THR A 73 8.77 0.54 10.39
C THR A 73 8.05 0.01 9.16
N ALA A 74 7.98 0.79 8.08
CA ALA A 74 7.34 0.40 6.83
C ALA A 74 7.85 1.25 5.66
N TYR A 75 7.61 0.79 4.44
CA TYR A 75 7.83 1.59 3.23
C TYR A 75 6.63 1.51 2.29
N MET A 76 6.50 2.53 1.45
CA MET A 76 5.55 2.61 0.34
C MET A 76 6.32 2.88 -0.95
N TYR A 77 6.00 2.10 -1.99
CA TYR A 77 6.59 2.19 -3.30
C TYR A 77 5.51 2.48 -4.33
N GLU A 78 5.67 3.58 -5.07
CA GLU A 78 4.74 4.08 -6.08
C GLU A 78 5.34 3.89 -7.49
N PRO A 79 5.21 2.72 -8.13
CA PRO A 79 5.83 2.44 -9.44
C PRO A 79 5.41 3.43 -10.53
N ASN A 80 4.12 3.78 -10.60
CA ASN A 80 3.61 4.76 -11.59
C ASN A 80 4.07 6.19 -11.32
N ASN A 81 4.56 6.49 -10.12
CA ASN A 81 5.12 7.78 -9.76
C ASN A 81 6.66 7.74 -9.84
N ARG A 82 7.19 7.23 -10.96
CA ARG A 82 8.63 7.09 -11.23
C ARG A 82 9.37 6.26 -10.17
N GLY A 83 8.67 5.32 -9.53
CA GLY A 83 9.21 4.53 -8.44
C GLY A 83 9.48 5.35 -7.16
N LYS A 84 8.64 6.35 -6.87
CA LYS A 84 8.73 7.13 -5.63
C LYS A 84 8.68 6.18 -4.42
N CYS A 85 9.67 6.32 -3.55
CA CYS A 85 9.82 5.58 -2.31
C CYS A 85 9.57 6.51 -1.13
N THR A 86 8.70 6.06 -0.23
CA THR A 86 8.35 6.77 1.00
C THR A 86 8.58 5.83 2.19
N ILE A 87 9.29 6.30 3.20
CA ILE A 87 9.65 5.56 4.42
C ILE A 87 8.81 6.03 5.59
N PHE A 88 8.32 5.09 6.39
CA PHE A 88 7.57 5.36 7.61
C PHE A 88 8.41 4.97 8.83
N GLN A 89 8.28 5.77 9.88
CA GLN A 89 8.94 5.57 11.17
C GLN A 89 7.93 5.24 12.29
N GLU A 90 6.64 5.35 11.98
CA GLU A 90 5.52 4.93 12.83
C GLU A 90 4.86 3.69 12.20
N PRO A 91 4.29 2.78 12.99
CA PRO A 91 3.51 1.67 12.46
C PRO A 91 2.35 2.16 11.58
N ILE A 92 2.09 1.46 10.47
CA ILE A 92 0.91 1.69 9.66
C ILE A 92 -0.21 0.81 10.22
N GLU A 93 -1.21 1.43 10.84
CA GLU A 93 -2.33 0.72 11.49
C GLU A 93 -3.30 0.10 10.49
N SER A 94 -3.55 0.82 9.39
CA SER A 94 -4.46 0.38 8.33
C SER A 94 -3.99 0.88 6.97
N VAL A 95 -4.31 0.10 5.94
CA VAL A 95 -4.09 0.47 4.54
C VAL A 95 -5.41 0.31 3.82
N THR A 96 -5.90 1.39 3.23
CA THR A 96 -7.04 1.36 2.32
C THR A 96 -6.54 1.00 0.93
N GLU A 97 -7.20 0.05 0.28
CA GLU A 97 -6.90 -0.30 -1.11
C GLU A 97 -7.76 0.51 -2.09
N ASN A 98 -7.16 0.91 -3.20
CA ASN A 98 -7.79 1.52 -4.35
C ASN A 98 -7.47 0.65 -5.58
N PRO A 99 -8.46 -0.01 -6.21
CA PRO A 99 -8.25 -0.92 -7.34
C PRO A 99 -7.57 -0.28 -8.56
N GLY A 100 -7.61 1.05 -8.70
CA GLY A 100 -6.90 1.78 -9.76
C GLY A 100 -5.44 2.08 -9.45
N SER A 101 -4.95 1.71 -8.26
CA SER A 101 -3.60 1.95 -7.78
C SER A 101 -2.71 0.72 -7.97
N ASN A 102 -1.41 0.95 -8.15
CA ASN A 102 -0.37 -0.07 -8.07
C ASN A 102 0.68 0.25 -6.99
N VAL A 103 0.27 1.04 -6.00
CA VAL A 103 1.10 1.42 -4.86
C VAL A 103 1.23 0.22 -3.93
N ILE A 104 2.48 -0.11 -3.61
CA ILE A 104 2.81 -1.25 -2.76
C ILE A 104 3.23 -0.72 -1.39
N VAL A 105 2.64 -1.26 -0.33
CA VAL A 105 2.97 -0.92 1.06
C VAL A 105 3.47 -2.18 1.75
N SER A 106 4.59 -2.08 2.45
CA SER A 106 5.15 -3.20 3.21
C SER A 106 5.61 -2.73 4.58
N THR A 107 5.29 -3.50 5.60
CA THR A 107 5.76 -3.28 6.97
C THR A 107 6.99 -4.13 7.22
N LYS A 108 7.91 -3.59 8.01
CA LYS A 108 8.99 -4.36 8.60
C LYS A 108 8.42 -5.26 9.69
N CYS A 109 8.97 -6.46 9.76
CA CYS A 109 8.99 -7.30 10.94
C CYS A 109 10.27 -6.99 11.74
#